data_AF-A0A3B8Q5K8-F1
#
_entry.id   AF-A0A3B8Q5K8-F1
#
_cell.length_a   1.000
_cell.length_b   1.000
_cell.length_c   1.000
_cell.angle_alpha   90.00
_cell.angle_beta   90.00
_cell.angle_gamma   90.00
#
_symmetry.space_group_name_H-M   'P 1'
#
loop_
_entity.id
_entity.type
_entity.pdbx_description
1 polymer ?
#
loop_
_entity_poly.entity_id
_entity_poly.type
_entity_poly.pdbx_seq_one_letter_code
_entity_poly.pdbx_strand_id
1 'polypeptide(L)'
;MAFSYTIHRSEWKGHCPETFGVAGTWVSVQPVDSAPRLGNTDVATEASPRKRFFGVPGFTGIAPTTSMSTGVSPPPRIPDHELLEIIGRGSYGEVWRARNIVGAERAVKVVWRASFGSDRPYEREFVGIQKFEPVSRRHEGLVDILHVGRAADDRYFYYVMELADNATSPGAFEIEAKRAETGYTPLTLRALLKARGKLPLSEVLELGVAMCGALGHLHRHGLVHRDVKPSNLLFVGGRVKLADIGLVAAIDEAKSFVGTEGYIPPEGPGAPSADLYSLG
;
A
#
# COMPACT_ATOMS: atom_id res chain seq x y z
N MET A 1 29.26 -13.35 -24.95
CA MET A 1 28.35 -14.44 -24.53
C MET A 1 27.57 -13.94 -23.32
N ALA A 2 26.29 -13.64 -23.49
CA ALA A 2 25.43 -13.17 -22.41
C ALA A 2 24.70 -14.37 -21.81
N PHE A 3 24.97 -14.69 -20.56
CA PHE A 3 24.23 -15.71 -19.81
C PHE A 3 22.94 -15.08 -19.29
N SER A 4 21.79 -15.50 -19.83
CA SER A 4 20.48 -15.16 -19.30
C SER A 4 20.16 -16.12 -18.15
N TYR A 5 20.22 -15.64 -16.91
CA TYR A 5 19.67 -16.38 -15.79
C TYR A 5 18.19 -16.04 -15.64
N THR A 6 17.34 -17.01 -15.93
CA THR A 6 15.92 -17.00 -15.58
C THR A 6 15.78 -17.80 -14.30
N ILE A 7 15.51 -17.13 -13.17
CA ILE A 7 15.18 -17.81 -11.92
C ILE A 7 13.73 -18.30 -12.07
N HIS A 8 13.53 -19.61 -12.20
CA HIS A 8 12.21 -20.23 -12.14
C HIS A 8 11.73 -20.22 -10.68
N ARG A 9 10.46 -19.81 -10.46
CA ARG A 9 9.81 -19.62 -9.15
C ARG A 9 9.46 -20.94 -8.43
N SER A 10 10.21 -22.01 -8.67
CA SER A 10 10.03 -23.29 -8.01
C SER A 10 11.37 -23.75 -7.46
N GLU A 11 11.42 -24.00 -6.16
CA GLU A 11 12.54 -24.54 -5.38
C GLU A 11 13.46 -23.52 -4.66
N TRP A 12 12.88 -22.73 -3.76
CA TRP A 12 13.57 -22.34 -2.52
C TRP A 12 12.96 -23.16 -1.37
N LYS A 13 13.43 -24.39 -1.18
CA LYS A 13 13.27 -25.08 0.10
C LYS A 13 14.41 -24.62 1.00
N GLY A 14 14.11 -23.69 1.91
CA GLY A 14 14.99 -23.44 3.04
C GLY A 14 15.17 -24.74 3.81
N HIS A 15 16.36 -25.34 3.72
CA HIS A 15 16.82 -26.39 4.61
C HIS A 15 18.18 -25.97 5.16
N CYS A 16 18.19 -25.70 6.46
CA CYS A 16 19.38 -25.81 7.29
C CYS A 16 19.87 -27.28 7.23
N PRO A 17 21.18 -27.57 7.17
CA PRO A 17 21.64 -28.93 6.96
C PRO A 17 21.60 -29.72 8.27
N GLU A 18 20.71 -30.70 8.34
CA GLU A 18 20.93 -31.92 9.13
C GLU A 18 20.56 -33.15 8.29
N THR A 19 21.26 -34.23 8.61
CA THR A 19 21.62 -35.39 7.78
C THR A 19 20.53 -36.44 7.52
N PHE A 20 20.82 -37.30 6.53
CA PHE A 20 20.26 -38.62 6.16
C PHE A 20 19.05 -38.67 5.21
N GLY A 21 19.19 -39.55 4.20
CA GLY A 21 18.33 -39.64 3.02
C GLY A 21 17.27 -40.73 3.06
N VAL A 22 16.58 -40.88 1.92
CA VAL A 22 16.27 -42.11 1.15
C VAL A 22 15.21 -41.77 0.08
N ALA A 23 15.39 -42.40 -1.08
CA ALA A 23 14.70 -42.47 -2.38
C ALA A 23 13.18 -42.22 -2.57
N GLY A 24 12.84 -41.81 -3.81
CA GLY A 24 11.61 -42.10 -4.57
C GLY A 24 10.50 -41.04 -4.46
N THR A 25 9.70 -40.65 -5.45
CA THR A 25 9.37 -41.18 -6.78
C THR A 25 8.65 -40.06 -7.57
N TRP A 26 8.73 -40.06 -8.90
CA TRP A 26 8.11 -39.08 -9.80
C TRP A 26 6.60 -39.30 -9.97
N VAL A 27 5.80 -38.23 -9.94
CA VAL A 27 4.44 -38.21 -10.51
C VAL A 27 4.19 -36.87 -11.22
N SER A 28 3.85 -36.95 -12.50
CA SER A 28 3.45 -35.88 -13.40
C SER A 28 1.94 -35.66 -13.33
N VAL A 29 1.45 -34.41 -13.37
CA VAL A 29 0.03 -34.10 -13.59
C VAL A 29 -0.10 -32.92 -14.56
N GLN A 30 -0.82 -33.17 -15.66
CA GLN A 30 -1.22 -32.23 -16.72
C GLN A 30 -2.49 -31.44 -16.32
N PRO A 31 -2.75 -30.25 -16.92
CA PRO A 31 -3.91 -29.42 -16.58
C PRO A 31 -5.21 -29.94 -17.21
N VAL A 32 -6.34 -29.72 -16.54
CA VAL A 32 -7.68 -29.99 -17.06
C VAL A 32 -8.46 -28.67 -17.12
N ASP A 33 -8.84 -28.30 -18.34
CA ASP A 33 -9.75 -27.21 -18.67
C ASP A 33 -11.22 -27.58 -18.40
N SER A 34 -12.04 -26.51 -18.33
CA SER A 34 -13.49 -26.42 -18.59
C SER A 34 -14.47 -26.37 -17.41
N ALA A 35 -15.18 -25.24 -17.36
CA ALA A 35 -16.40 -24.99 -16.61
C ALA A 35 -17.65 -25.48 -17.37
N PRO A 36 -18.80 -25.60 -16.69
CA PRO A 36 -20.08 -25.37 -17.33
C PRO A 36 -20.95 -24.31 -16.62
N ARG A 37 -21.71 -23.60 -17.46
CA ARG A 37 -22.77 -22.64 -17.12
C ARG A 37 -24.03 -23.38 -16.65
N LEU A 38 -24.81 -22.75 -15.77
CA LEU A 38 -26.22 -23.06 -15.55
C LEU A 38 -27.02 -21.74 -15.56
N GLY A 39 -28.14 -21.76 -16.29
CA GLY A 39 -29.02 -20.63 -16.53
C GLY A 39 -30.34 -20.68 -15.76
N ASN A 40 -30.99 -19.51 -15.78
CA ASN A 40 -32.41 -19.15 -15.63
C ASN A 40 -33.29 -19.78 -14.54
N THR A 41 -34.00 -18.90 -13.82
CA THR A 41 -35.47 -18.92 -13.76
C THR A 41 -36.00 -17.55 -13.33
N ASP A 42 -36.98 -17.05 -14.10
CA ASP A 42 -37.81 -15.87 -13.85
C ASP A 42 -38.94 -16.16 -12.85
N VAL A 43 -39.32 -15.18 -12.01
CA VAL A 43 -40.70 -15.00 -11.50
C VAL A 43 -41.04 -13.51 -11.29
N ALA A 44 -41.85 -12.99 -12.22
CA ALA A 44 -43.05 -12.13 -12.15
C ALA A 44 -43.33 -11.09 -11.00
N THR A 45 -43.57 -9.83 -11.45
CA THR A 45 -44.65 -8.84 -11.15
C THR A 45 -45.13 -8.48 -9.73
N GLU A 46 -45.17 -7.16 -9.40
CA GLU A 46 -46.41 -6.38 -9.13
C GLU A 46 -46.18 -4.85 -8.95
N ALA A 47 -47.27 -4.06 -8.98
CA ALA A 47 -47.37 -2.66 -9.39
C ALA A 47 -47.45 -1.57 -8.28
N SER A 48 -47.37 -0.30 -8.74
CA SER A 48 -47.44 1.03 -8.06
C SER A 48 -48.77 1.35 -7.32
N PRO A 49 -48.93 2.44 -6.49
CA PRO A 49 -49.09 3.80 -7.03
C PRO A 49 -48.63 5.04 -6.17
N ARG A 50 -48.30 6.10 -6.94
CA ARG A 50 -48.25 7.56 -6.71
C ARG A 50 -48.87 8.20 -5.44
N LYS A 51 -48.24 9.27 -4.96
CA LYS A 51 -48.93 10.46 -4.39
C LYS A 51 -48.38 11.78 -4.97
N ARG A 52 -49.32 12.60 -5.46
CA ARG A 52 -49.17 14.01 -5.87
C ARG A 52 -49.34 14.91 -4.65
N PHE A 53 -48.67 16.07 -4.63
CA PHE A 53 -49.02 17.21 -3.78
C PHE A 53 -49.15 18.48 -4.66
N PHE A 54 -50.12 19.33 -4.33
CA PHE A 54 -50.52 20.57 -5.00
C PHE A 54 -50.43 21.76 -4.02
N GLY A 55 -50.06 22.96 -4.53
CA GLY A 55 -50.27 24.30 -3.94
C GLY A 55 -49.26 24.72 -2.84
N VAL A 56 -48.77 25.96 -2.68
CA VAL A 56 -49.35 27.32 -2.86
C VAL A 56 -48.18 28.37 -2.94
N PRO A 57 -48.33 29.58 -3.53
CA PRO A 57 -47.21 30.45 -3.92
C PRO A 57 -46.89 31.61 -2.96
N GLY A 58 -45.68 32.16 -3.12
CA GLY A 58 -45.35 33.53 -2.76
C GLY A 58 -44.19 33.67 -1.78
N PHE A 59 -43.00 34.01 -2.26
CA PHE A 59 -42.06 34.85 -1.52
C PHE A 59 -41.13 35.60 -2.49
N THR A 60 -41.02 36.89 -2.23
CA THR A 60 -40.32 37.93 -2.99
C THR A 60 -38.82 37.70 -3.07
N GLY A 61 -38.25 38.04 -4.23
CA GLY A 61 -36.84 37.84 -4.55
C GLY A 61 -35.89 38.66 -3.68
N ILE A 62 -34.90 37.98 -3.14
CA ILE A 62 -33.53 38.47 -3.01
C ILE A 62 -32.69 37.38 -3.65
N ALA A 63 -32.04 37.68 -4.77
CA ALA A 63 -31.12 36.75 -5.41
C ALA A 63 -29.94 36.51 -4.46
N PRO A 64 -29.71 35.28 -3.95
CA PRO A 64 -28.42 35.00 -3.34
C PRO A 64 -27.40 35.09 -4.47
N THR A 65 -26.35 35.88 -4.27
CA THR A 65 -25.14 35.77 -5.07
C THR A 65 -24.59 34.37 -4.83
N THR A 66 -25.03 33.42 -5.64
CA THR A 66 -24.51 32.06 -5.68
C THR A 66 -23.08 32.17 -6.18
N SER A 67 -22.16 32.40 -5.25
CA SER A 67 -20.76 32.05 -5.47
C SER A 67 -20.77 30.55 -5.74
N MET A 68 -20.50 30.19 -6.99
CA MET A 68 -20.23 28.82 -7.36
C MET A 68 -18.93 28.43 -6.65
N SER A 69 -19.07 27.92 -5.42
CA SER A 69 -18.03 27.19 -4.73
C SER A 69 -17.68 26.01 -5.62
N THR A 70 -16.54 26.08 -6.28
CA THR A 70 -15.89 24.91 -6.89
C THR A 70 -15.89 23.81 -5.83
N GLY A 71 -16.64 22.73 -6.06
CA GLY A 71 -16.95 21.67 -5.08
C GLY A 71 -15.76 20.78 -4.70
N VAL A 72 -14.59 21.38 -4.49
CA VAL A 72 -13.40 20.72 -3.99
C VAL A 72 -13.36 20.98 -2.49
N SER A 73 -13.63 19.93 -1.70
CA SER A 73 -13.42 19.99 -0.27
C SER A 73 -11.98 20.44 0.03
N PRO A 74 -11.75 21.33 1.00
CA PRO A 74 -10.40 21.77 1.33
C PRO A 74 -9.54 20.57 1.76
N PRO A 75 -8.21 20.63 1.53
CA PRO A 75 -7.32 19.57 1.97
C PRO A 75 -7.41 19.35 3.49
N PRO A 76 -7.15 18.11 3.97
CA PRO A 76 -7.17 17.82 5.40
C PRO A 76 -6.13 18.67 6.14
N ARG A 77 -6.45 19.06 7.38
CA ARG A 77 -5.56 19.88 8.20
C ARG A 77 -4.61 18.99 8.98
N ILE A 78 -3.31 19.21 8.77
CA ILE A 78 -2.24 18.50 9.45
C ILE A 78 -1.47 19.54 10.26
N PRO A 79 -1.48 19.49 11.61
CA PRO A 79 -0.73 20.41 12.45
C PRO A 79 0.72 20.53 12.01
N ASP A 80 1.22 21.77 11.92
CA ASP A 80 2.61 22.11 11.54
C ASP A 80 3.06 21.65 10.14
N HIS A 81 2.12 21.25 9.26
CA HIS A 81 2.41 20.79 7.91
C HIS A 81 1.48 21.42 6.86
N GLU A 82 2.07 22.03 5.84
CA GLU A 82 1.39 22.47 4.63
C GLU A 82 1.32 21.29 3.63
N LEU A 83 0.11 20.89 3.23
CA LEU A 83 -0.07 19.88 2.19
C LEU A 83 0.05 20.52 0.80
N LEU A 84 0.95 20.00 -0.03
CA LEU A 84 1.28 20.58 -1.34
C LEU A 84 0.52 19.88 -2.47
N GLU A 85 0.73 18.58 -2.64
CA GLU A 85 0.15 17.79 -3.73
C GLU A 85 -0.06 16.34 -3.30
N ILE A 86 -1.03 15.67 -3.91
CA ILE A 86 -1.25 14.23 -3.71
C ILE A 86 -0.25 13.47 -4.59
N ILE A 87 0.52 12.59 -3.95
CA ILE A 87 1.58 11.78 -4.58
C ILE A 87 1.22 10.30 -4.65
N GLY A 88 0.09 9.91 -4.04
CA GLY A 88 -0.43 8.54 -4.12
C GLY A 88 -1.87 8.46 -3.63
N ARG A 89 -2.65 7.55 -4.21
CA ARG A 89 -4.02 7.22 -3.76
C ARG A 89 -4.10 5.71 -3.53
N GLY A 90 -4.68 5.32 -2.41
CA GLY A 90 -4.95 3.93 -2.06
C GLY A 90 -6.43 3.73 -1.73
N SER A 91 -6.79 2.52 -1.31
CA SER A 91 -8.18 2.13 -1.04
C SER A 91 -8.82 2.94 0.09
N TYR A 92 -8.04 3.34 1.10
CA TYR A 92 -8.54 3.97 2.32
C TYR A 92 -8.19 5.45 2.45
N GLY A 93 -7.52 6.02 1.45
CA GLY A 93 -7.15 7.43 1.44
C GLY A 93 -6.00 7.74 0.53
N GLU A 94 -5.18 8.69 0.92
CA GLU A 94 -4.20 9.30 0.03
C GLU A 94 -2.91 9.72 0.74
N VAL A 95 -1.84 9.81 -0.02
CA VAL A 95 -0.53 10.26 0.43
C VAL A 95 -0.26 11.62 -0.19
N TRP A 96 0.08 12.58 0.65
CA TRP A 96 0.43 13.94 0.25
C TRP A 96 1.92 14.17 0.40
N ARG A 97 2.51 14.90 -0.53
CA ARG A 97 3.76 15.62 -0.26
C ARG A 97 3.41 16.85 0.56
N ALA A 98 4.13 17.04 1.64
CA ALA A 98 3.92 18.12 2.58
C ALA A 98 5.23 18.81 2.93
N ARG A 99 5.13 20.01 3.46
CA ARG A 99 6.25 20.79 3.99
C ARG A 99 5.95 21.17 5.44
N ASN A 100 6.88 20.90 6.34
CA ASN A 100 6.73 21.34 7.73
C ASN A 100 7.15 22.81 7.92
N ILE A 101 6.95 23.36 9.11
CA ILE A 101 7.27 24.77 9.42
C ILE A 101 8.74 25.18 9.21
N VAL A 102 9.68 24.22 9.26
CA VAL A 102 11.11 24.48 9.02
C VAL A 102 11.51 24.30 7.55
N GLY A 103 10.55 24.00 6.67
CA GLY A 103 10.77 23.83 5.23
C GLY A 103 11.17 22.41 4.80
N ALA A 104 11.26 21.46 5.72
CA ALA A 104 11.60 20.08 5.37
C ALA A 104 10.40 19.38 4.72
N GLU A 105 10.66 18.66 3.63
CA GLU A 105 9.63 17.91 2.91
C GLU A 105 9.34 16.56 3.57
N ARG A 106 8.07 16.16 3.54
CA ARG A 106 7.52 14.96 4.18
C ARG A 106 6.48 14.31 3.28
N ALA A 107 6.25 13.02 3.50
CA ALA A 107 5.04 12.36 3.03
C ALA A 107 4.04 12.27 4.19
N VAL A 108 2.77 12.54 3.93
CA VAL A 108 1.68 12.42 4.90
C VAL A 108 0.63 11.49 4.34
N LYS A 109 0.43 10.32 4.97
CA LYS A 109 -0.72 9.47 4.67
C LYS A 109 -1.92 9.98 5.46
N VAL A 110 -3.04 10.16 4.77
CA VAL A 110 -4.35 10.42 5.36
C VAL A 110 -5.24 9.20 5.10
N VAL A 111 -5.86 8.69 6.16
CA VAL A 111 -6.76 7.53 6.12
C VAL A 111 -8.14 7.97 6.58
N TRP A 112 -9.11 7.91 5.68
CA TRP A 112 -10.45 8.46 5.89
C TRP A 112 -11.37 7.44 6.56
N ARG A 113 -12.03 7.83 7.65
CA ARG A 113 -13.03 6.98 8.32
C ARG A 113 -14.15 6.56 7.38
N ALA A 114 -14.57 7.46 6.48
CA ALA A 114 -15.63 7.22 5.50
C ALA A 114 -15.29 6.16 4.44
N SER A 115 -14.01 5.81 4.27
CA SER A 115 -13.58 4.75 3.36
C SER A 115 -13.83 3.34 3.90
N PHE A 116 -14.36 3.21 5.13
CA PHE A 116 -14.63 1.94 5.79
C PHE A 116 -16.12 1.77 6.09
N GLY A 117 -16.65 0.58 5.80
CA GLY A 117 -18.04 0.22 6.11
C GLY A 117 -18.35 0.07 7.60
N SER A 118 -17.34 0.02 8.48
CA SER A 118 -17.50 -0.08 9.94
C SER A 118 -16.28 0.47 10.67
N ASP A 119 -16.37 0.74 11.98
CA ASP A 119 -15.26 1.31 12.77
C ASP A 119 -14.10 0.33 12.94
N ARG A 120 -14.40 -0.97 13.08
CA ARG A 120 -13.39 -1.97 13.46
C ARG A 120 -12.18 -2.04 12.52
N PRO A 121 -12.32 -2.08 11.18
CA PRO A 121 -11.18 -2.06 10.28
C PRO A 121 -10.38 -0.75 10.32
N TYR A 122 -11.05 0.39 10.50
CA TYR A 122 -10.41 1.70 10.62
C TYR A 122 -9.55 1.79 11.89
N GLU A 123 -10.11 1.39 13.04
CA GLU A 123 -9.37 1.37 14.30
C GLU A 123 -8.20 0.37 14.27
N ARG A 124 -8.35 -0.75 13.54
CA ARG A 124 -7.25 -1.69 13.35
C ARG A 124 -6.07 -1.08 12.62
N GLU A 125 -6.33 -0.30 11.57
CA GLU A 125 -5.26 0.38 10.83
C GLU A 125 -4.58 1.43 11.72
N PHE A 126 -5.36 2.16 12.53
CA PHE A 126 -4.83 3.12 13.49
C PHE A 126 -3.97 2.46 14.59
N VAL A 127 -4.43 1.37 15.17
CA VAL A 127 -3.65 0.59 16.17
C VAL A 127 -2.39 -0.01 15.53
N GLY A 128 -2.47 -0.45 14.28
CA GLY A 128 -1.34 -0.96 13.51
C GLY A 128 -0.22 0.07 13.41
N ILE A 129 -0.56 1.29 12.98
CA ILE A 129 0.44 2.37 12.86
C ILE A 129 1.00 2.81 14.22
N GLN A 130 0.19 2.80 15.30
CA GLN A 130 0.68 3.09 16.66
C GLN A 130 1.71 2.06 17.14
N LYS A 131 1.55 0.77 16.80
CA LYS A 131 2.54 -0.27 17.13
C LYS A 131 3.79 -0.18 16.26
N PHE A 132 3.64 0.22 15.01
CA PHE A 132 4.76 0.34 14.08
C PHE A 132 5.62 1.58 14.34
N GLU A 133 5.02 2.72 14.69
CA GLU A 133 5.72 3.99 14.94
C GLU A 133 7.01 3.84 15.78
N PRO A 134 7.00 3.20 16.97
CA PRO A 134 8.20 3.10 17.79
C PRO A 134 9.25 2.13 17.24
N VAL A 135 8.84 1.22 16.33
CA VAL A 135 9.72 0.23 15.67
C VAL A 135 10.35 0.82 14.41
N SER A 136 9.62 1.66 13.70
CA SER A 136 10.01 2.22 12.39
C SER A 136 11.40 2.86 12.40
N ARG A 137 11.70 3.65 13.44
CA ARG A 137 12.95 4.41 13.58
C ARG A 137 14.13 3.59 14.13
N ARG A 138 13.96 2.28 14.35
CA ARG A 138 14.98 1.39 14.95
C ARG A 138 15.71 0.52 13.92
N HIS A 139 15.41 0.67 12.63
CA HIS A 139 16.05 -0.08 11.57
C HIS A 139 16.13 0.71 10.27
N GLU A 140 17.30 0.74 9.63
CA GLU A 140 17.53 1.58 8.44
C GLU A 140 16.66 1.21 7.23
N GLY A 141 16.25 -0.06 7.14
CA GLY A 141 15.39 -0.58 6.07
C GLY A 141 13.88 -0.37 6.27
N LEU A 142 13.46 0.38 7.30
CA LEU A 142 12.06 0.76 7.54
C LEU A 142 11.89 2.26 7.31
N VAL A 143 10.76 2.65 6.70
CA VAL A 143 10.41 4.09 6.59
C VAL A 143 10.09 4.63 7.97
N ASP A 144 10.73 5.75 8.33
CA ASP A 144 10.51 6.38 9.62
C ASP A 144 9.12 7.00 9.69
N ILE A 145 8.37 6.63 10.72
CA ILE A 145 7.16 7.35 11.11
C ILE A 145 7.58 8.40 12.13
N LEU A 146 7.35 9.66 11.79
CA LEU A 146 7.79 10.82 12.55
C LEU A 146 6.70 11.32 13.50
N HIS A 147 5.45 11.15 13.10
CA HIS A 147 4.30 11.60 13.86
C HIS A 147 3.04 10.84 13.45
N VAL A 148 2.16 10.56 14.41
CA VAL A 148 0.84 9.96 14.19
C VAL A 148 -0.18 10.86 14.87
N GLY A 149 -1.27 11.18 14.17
CA GLY A 149 -2.34 12.00 14.72
C GLY A 149 -3.70 11.61 14.21
N ARG A 150 -4.73 12.16 14.84
CA ARG A 150 -6.14 11.94 14.51
C ARG A 150 -6.85 13.29 14.41
N ALA A 151 -7.76 13.42 13.46
CA ALA A 151 -8.55 14.64 13.31
C ALA A 151 -9.46 14.84 14.53
N ALA A 152 -9.62 16.08 14.98
CA ALA A 152 -10.45 16.39 16.15
C ALA A 152 -11.94 16.03 15.95
N ASP A 153 -12.40 16.01 14.70
CA ASP A 153 -13.76 15.61 14.29
C ASP A 153 -13.87 14.12 13.93
N ASP A 154 -12.80 13.35 14.19
CA ASP A 154 -12.70 11.92 13.93
C ASP A 154 -12.95 11.46 12.48
N ARG A 155 -12.83 12.37 11.50
CA ARG A 155 -13.07 12.02 10.10
C ARG A 155 -11.92 11.25 9.46
N TYR A 156 -10.71 11.36 10.01
CA TYR A 156 -9.52 10.69 9.52
C TYR A 156 -8.46 10.62 10.61
N PHE A 157 -7.53 9.67 10.44
CA PHE A 157 -6.22 9.75 11.08
C PHE A 157 -5.15 9.96 10.01
N TYR A 158 -3.97 10.35 10.45
CA TYR A 158 -2.84 10.59 9.57
C TYR A 158 -1.53 10.19 10.24
N TYR A 159 -0.52 9.98 9.41
CA TYR A 159 0.85 9.83 9.88
C TYR A 159 1.83 10.49 8.91
N VAL A 160 2.83 11.13 9.50
CA VAL A 160 3.90 11.85 8.82
C VAL A 160 5.12 10.94 8.75
N MET A 161 5.71 10.83 7.58
CA MET A 161 6.87 9.97 7.33
C MET A 161 7.90 10.67 6.43
N GLU A 162 9.06 10.05 6.30
CA GLU A 162 10.07 10.47 5.33
C GLU A 162 9.47 10.55 3.91
N LEU A 163 9.91 11.55 3.14
CA LEU A 163 9.58 11.63 1.73
C LEU A 163 10.58 10.78 0.93
N ALA A 164 10.08 9.94 0.02
CA ALA A 164 10.92 9.16 -0.87
C ALA A 164 11.71 10.05 -1.83
N ASP A 165 12.85 9.56 -2.30
CA ASP A 165 13.62 10.16 -3.37
C ASP A 165 12.72 10.34 -4.61
N ASN A 166 12.95 11.39 -5.39
CA ASN A 166 12.17 11.62 -6.60
C ASN A 166 12.69 10.76 -7.75
N ALA A 167 11.82 9.97 -8.37
CA ALA A 167 12.15 9.10 -9.50
C ALA A 167 12.63 9.88 -10.74
N THR A 168 12.34 11.18 -10.83
CA THR A 168 12.75 12.03 -11.95
C THR A 168 13.98 12.90 -11.65
N SER A 169 14.56 12.82 -10.44
CA SER A 169 15.73 13.63 -10.10
C SER A 169 16.99 13.18 -10.86
N PRO A 170 17.83 14.11 -11.36
CA PRO A 170 19.14 13.78 -11.92
C PRO A 170 19.98 13.01 -10.88
N GLY A 171 20.50 11.84 -11.25
CA GLY A 171 21.23 10.95 -10.34
C GLY A 171 20.37 9.88 -9.65
N ALA A 172 19.04 10.03 -9.63
CA ALA A 172 18.12 8.93 -9.33
C ALA A 172 17.97 8.05 -10.58
N PHE A 173 19.02 7.29 -10.89
CA PHE A 173 19.05 6.28 -11.95
C PHE A 173 18.39 6.68 -13.29
N GLU A 174 18.79 7.78 -13.94
CA GLU A 174 18.31 8.26 -15.26
C GLU A 174 17.01 7.59 -15.77
N ILE A 175 15.92 7.75 -15.01
CA ILE A 175 14.62 7.25 -15.42
C ILE A 175 14.09 8.27 -16.40
N GLU A 176 13.97 7.88 -17.67
CA GLU A 176 13.44 8.73 -18.73
C GLU A 176 12.04 9.20 -18.33
N ALA A 177 11.96 10.41 -17.79
CA ALA A 177 10.78 11.01 -17.20
C ALA A 177 9.76 11.38 -18.29
N LYS A 178 9.15 10.38 -18.92
CA LYS A 178 7.97 10.60 -19.74
C LYS A 178 6.79 10.92 -18.83
N ARG A 179 6.56 12.22 -18.66
CA ARG A 179 5.33 12.86 -18.17
C ARG A 179 4.92 12.46 -16.75
N ALA A 180 5.51 13.11 -15.76
CA ALA A 180 4.78 13.41 -14.53
C ALA A 180 4.16 14.81 -14.71
N GLU A 181 2.83 14.91 -14.63
CA GLU A 181 2.10 16.19 -14.58
C GLU A 181 2.40 16.96 -13.29
N THR A 182 2.94 16.26 -12.28
CA THR A 182 3.46 16.75 -11.02
C THR A 182 4.99 16.72 -11.04
N GLY A 183 5.65 17.68 -10.38
CA GLY A 183 7.13 17.76 -10.35
C GLY A 183 7.80 16.63 -9.56
N TYR A 184 7.02 15.82 -8.84
CA TYR A 184 7.49 14.76 -7.95
C TYR A 184 6.79 13.43 -8.24
N THR A 185 7.56 12.34 -8.24
CA THR A 185 7.09 10.96 -8.23
C THR A 185 7.98 10.15 -7.29
N PRO A 186 7.44 9.40 -6.32
CA PRO A 186 8.29 8.64 -5.39
C PRO A 186 9.06 7.53 -6.13
N LEU A 187 10.37 7.44 -5.86
CA LEU A 187 11.22 6.38 -6.37
C LEU A 187 10.93 5.08 -5.60
N THR A 188 10.23 4.19 -6.27
CA THR A 188 9.91 2.84 -5.78
C THR A 188 10.68 1.80 -6.56
N LEU A 189 10.86 0.60 -6.01
CA LEU A 189 11.43 -0.53 -6.76
C LEU A 189 10.60 -0.83 -8.02
N ARG A 190 9.27 -0.69 -7.96
CA ARG A 190 8.40 -0.81 -9.13
C ARG A 190 8.74 0.21 -10.22
N ALA A 191 8.94 1.47 -9.85
CA ALA A 191 9.31 2.53 -10.79
C ALA A 191 10.69 2.25 -11.40
N LEU A 192 11.65 1.83 -10.58
CA LEU A 192 13.00 1.46 -11.02
C LEU A 192 12.98 0.28 -12.00
N LEU A 193 12.21 -0.77 -11.69
CA LEU A 193 12.03 -1.93 -12.58
C LEU A 193 11.32 -1.56 -13.88
N LYS A 194 10.33 -0.67 -13.83
CA LYS A 194 9.65 -0.19 -15.04
C LYS A 194 10.62 0.58 -15.96
N ALA A 195 11.55 1.33 -15.39
CA ALA A 195 12.52 2.12 -16.13
C ALA A 195 13.66 1.27 -16.71
N ARG A 196 14.24 0.38 -15.90
CA ARG A 196 15.45 -0.40 -16.26
C ARG A 196 15.15 -1.80 -16.80
N GLY A 197 13.92 -2.29 -16.64
CA GLY A 197 13.49 -3.65 -16.97
C GLY A 197 13.98 -4.69 -15.97
N LYS A 198 15.31 -4.84 -15.83
CA LYS A 198 15.94 -5.79 -14.88
C LYS A 198 17.04 -5.08 -14.11
N LEU A 199 17.29 -5.57 -12.90
CA LEU A 199 18.42 -5.14 -12.09
C LEU A 199 19.59 -6.13 -12.22
N PRO A 200 20.85 -5.66 -12.15
CA PRO A 200 22.02 -6.52 -11.98
C PRO A 200 21.88 -7.39 -10.73
N LEU A 201 22.47 -8.59 -10.78
CA LEU A 201 22.40 -9.54 -9.66
C LEU A 201 22.93 -8.94 -8.35
N SER A 202 23.99 -8.13 -8.40
CA SER A 202 24.54 -7.45 -7.22
C SER A 202 23.50 -6.55 -6.54
N GLU A 203 22.78 -5.73 -7.31
CA GLU A 203 21.72 -4.86 -6.78
C GLU A 203 20.57 -5.69 -6.20
N VAL A 204 20.18 -6.79 -6.86
CA VAL A 204 19.14 -7.69 -6.33
C VAL A 204 19.54 -8.29 -4.99
N LEU A 205 20.80 -8.72 -4.85
CA LEU A 205 21.32 -9.29 -3.60
C LEU A 205 21.37 -8.24 -2.49
N GLU A 206 21.83 -7.03 -2.79
CA GLU A 206 21.86 -5.92 -1.83
C GLU A 206 20.45 -5.57 -1.32
N LEU A 207 19.48 -5.45 -2.23
CA LEU A 207 18.07 -5.24 -1.90
C LEU A 207 17.52 -6.39 -1.04
N GLY A 208 17.81 -7.63 -1.42
CA GLY A 208 17.36 -8.83 -0.69
C GLY A 208 17.89 -8.86 0.74
N VAL A 209 19.18 -8.60 0.95
CA VAL A 209 19.80 -8.54 2.29
C VAL A 209 19.16 -7.44 3.13
N ALA A 210 19.00 -6.24 2.57
CA ALA A 210 18.39 -5.11 3.29
C ALA A 210 16.94 -5.41 3.71
N MET A 211 16.14 -5.98 2.81
CA MET A 211 14.73 -6.30 3.08
C MET A 211 14.56 -7.48 4.03
N CYS A 212 15.40 -8.52 3.95
CA CYS A 212 15.45 -9.58 4.95
C CYS A 212 15.76 -9.03 6.35
N GLY A 213 16.70 -8.08 6.45
CA GLY A 213 17.01 -7.38 7.69
C GLY A 213 15.81 -6.62 8.25
N ALA A 214 15.14 -5.83 7.40
CA ALA A 214 13.97 -5.04 7.77
C ALA A 214 12.79 -5.91 8.22
N LEU A 215 12.45 -6.95 7.46
CA LEU A 215 11.38 -7.91 7.81
C LEU A 215 11.73 -8.67 9.09
N GLY A 216 12.96 -9.15 9.23
CA GLY A 216 13.40 -9.82 10.46
C GLY A 216 13.30 -8.91 11.68
N HIS A 217 13.60 -7.61 11.53
CA HIS A 217 13.41 -6.62 12.59
C HIS A 217 11.93 -6.45 12.95
N LEU A 218 11.07 -6.32 11.95
CA LEU A 218 9.61 -6.19 12.13
C LEU A 218 9.03 -7.42 12.85
N HIS A 219 9.39 -8.62 12.40
CA HIS A 219 8.91 -9.90 12.96
C HIS A 219 9.35 -10.09 14.41
N ARG A 220 10.57 -9.71 14.78
CA ARG A 220 11.05 -9.77 16.18
C ARG A 220 10.25 -8.86 17.13
N HIS A 221 9.60 -7.84 16.60
CA HIS A 221 8.69 -6.96 17.35
C HIS A 221 7.22 -7.41 17.29
N GLY A 222 6.94 -8.61 16.77
CA GLY A 222 5.60 -9.19 16.70
C GLY A 222 4.71 -8.55 15.63
N LEU A 223 5.30 -7.86 14.66
CA LEU A 223 4.60 -7.20 13.56
C LEU A 223 4.87 -7.97 12.26
N VAL A 224 3.90 -7.96 11.33
CA VAL A 224 4.00 -8.58 10.00
C VAL A 224 3.54 -7.57 8.96
N HIS A 225 4.23 -7.47 7.82
CA HIS A 225 4.00 -6.41 6.84
C HIS A 225 2.73 -6.66 6.01
N ARG A 226 2.54 -7.90 5.53
CA ARG A 226 1.38 -8.42 4.77
C ARG A 226 1.18 -7.88 3.35
N ASP A 227 1.89 -6.83 2.95
CA ASP A 227 1.83 -6.29 1.59
C ASP A 227 3.23 -6.00 1.02
N VAL A 228 4.16 -6.93 1.17
CA VAL A 228 5.50 -6.79 0.58
C VAL A 228 5.38 -6.90 -0.94
N LYS A 229 5.71 -5.82 -1.66
CA LYS A 229 5.68 -5.76 -3.12
C LYS A 229 6.54 -4.59 -3.62
N PRO A 230 6.98 -4.57 -4.89
CA PRO A 230 7.89 -3.53 -5.41
C PRO A 230 7.39 -2.08 -5.29
N SER A 231 6.08 -1.82 -5.22
CA SER A 231 5.57 -0.45 -5.01
C SER A 231 5.68 0.03 -3.56
N ASN A 232 5.89 -0.88 -2.61
CA ASN A 232 6.01 -0.59 -1.19
C ASN A 232 7.48 -0.57 -0.72
N LEU A 233 8.42 -0.78 -1.65
CA LEU A 233 9.86 -0.60 -1.42
C LEU A 233 10.24 0.76 -1.99
N LEU A 234 10.49 1.73 -1.12
CA LEU A 234 10.83 3.12 -1.45
C LEU A 234 12.33 3.33 -1.31
N PHE A 235 12.88 4.25 -2.09
CA PHE A 235 14.23 4.76 -1.85
C PHE A 235 14.16 6.08 -1.09
N VAL A 236 14.92 6.19 0.00
CA VAL A 236 15.02 7.41 0.82
C VAL A 236 16.50 7.66 1.09
N GLY A 237 17.04 8.78 0.59
CA GLY A 237 18.47 9.08 0.71
C GLY A 237 19.34 7.99 0.08
N GLY A 238 18.88 7.39 -1.02
CA GLY A 238 19.57 6.31 -1.73
C GLY A 238 19.48 4.92 -1.09
N ARG A 239 18.79 4.75 0.04
CA ARG A 239 18.60 3.45 0.70
C ARG A 239 17.20 2.92 0.46
N VAL A 240 17.09 1.61 0.22
CA VAL A 240 15.78 0.94 0.14
C VAL A 240 15.16 0.84 1.53
N LYS A 241 13.89 1.20 1.63
CA LYS A 241 13.08 1.16 2.84
C LYS A 241 11.72 0.55 2.56
N LEU A 242 11.26 -0.27 3.48
CA LEU A 242 9.92 -0.87 3.45
C LEU A 242 8.89 0.15 3.96
N ALA A 243 7.84 0.36 3.17
CA ALA A 243 6.80 1.37 3.37
C ALA A 243 5.39 0.77 3.23
N ASP A 244 4.38 1.62 3.46
CA ASP A 244 2.94 1.33 3.33
C ASP A 244 2.48 0.11 4.16
N ILE A 245 2.46 0.36 5.46
CA ILE A 245 2.11 -0.57 6.53
C ILE A 245 0.58 -0.68 6.73
N GLY A 246 -0.18 -0.39 5.67
CA GLY A 246 -1.64 -0.35 5.67
C GLY A 246 -2.34 -1.65 6.09
N LEU A 247 -1.59 -2.71 6.39
CA LEU A 247 -2.09 -4.01 6.86
C LEU A 247 -1.38 -4.58 8.10
N VAL A 248 -0.47 -3.84 8.76
CA VAL A 248 0.13 -4.36 10.01
C VAL A 248 -0.98 -4.48 11.05
N ALA A 249 -1.42 -5.71 11.27
CA ALA A 249 -2.19 -6.08 12.45
C ALA A 249 -1.37 -7.09 13.26
N ALA A 250 -1.70 -7.23 14.53
CA ALA A 250 -1.13 -8.29 15.35
C ALA A 250 -1.45 -9.68 14.75
N ILE A 251 -0.54 -10.63 14.98
CA ILE A 251 -0.55 -11.99 14.43
C ILE A 251 -1.84 -12.76 14.79
N ASP A 252 -2.47 -12.41 15.91
CA ASP A 252 -3.73 -12.96 16.43
C ASP A 252 -5.00 -12.43 15.72
N GLU A 253 -4.89 -11.36 14.93
CA GLU A 253 -6.02 -10.73 14.23
C GLU A 253 -6.09 -11.00 12.72
N ALA A 254 -5.21 -11.86 12.20
CA ALA A 254 -4.99 -12.17 10.77
C ALA A 254 -6.13 -12.99 10.08
N LYS A 255 -7.41 -12.67 10.32
CA LYS A 255 -8.56 -13.35 9.69
C LYS A 255 -9.11 -12.67 8.43
N SER A 256 -8.58 -11.51 8.02
CA SER A 256 -8.95 -10.87 6.75
C SER A 256 -7.91 -11.21 5.68
N PHE A 257 -8.35 -11.88 4.61
CA PHE A 257 -7.53 -12.19 3.44
C PHE A 257 -7.20 -10.89 2.70
N VAL A 258 -6.12 -10.22 3.10
CA VAL A 258 -5.66 -8.97 2.48
C VAL A 258 -4.21 -9.13 2.05
N GLY A 259 -3.93 -8.73 0.82
CA GLY A 259 -2.62 -8.78 0.17
C GLY A 259 -2.77 -8.49 -1.32
N THR A 260 -1.64 -8.31 -2.02
CA THR A 260 -1.65 -8.08 -3.47
C THR A 260 -1.61 -9.41 -4.22
N GLU A 261 -2.53 -9.62 -5.17
CA GLU A 261 -2.56 -10.79 -6.05
C GLU A 261 -1.20 -11.02 -6.73
N GLY A 262 -0.71 -12.25 -6.70
CA GLY A 262 0.64 -12.64 -7.19
C GLY A 262 1.77 -12.59 -6.15
N TYR A 263 1.54 -11.95 -5.00
CA TYR A 263 2.48 -11.89 -3.86
C TYR A 263 1.98 -12.66 -2.62
N ILE A 264 0.70 -13.06 -2.59
CA ILE A 264 0.13 -13.86 -1.50
C ILE A 264 0.59 -15.32 -1.64
N PRO A 265 1.10 -15.96 -0.56
CA PRO A 265 1.47 -17.38 -0.59
C PRO A 265 0.24 -18.31 -0.57
N PRO A 266 0.38 -19.59 -0.97
CA PRO A 266 -0.73 -20.55 -1.02
C PRO A 266 -1.35 -20.82 0.37
N GLU A 267 -0.59 -20.73 1.45
CA GLU A 267 -1.07 -20.84 2.84
C GLU A 267 -1.84 -19.60 3.34
N GLY A 268 -1.83 -18.50 2.58
CA GLY A 268 -2.51 -17.25 2.90
C GLY A 268 -1.63 -16.19 3.61
N PRO A 269 -2.11 -14.94 3.70
CA PRO A 269 -1.33 -13.83 4.25
C PRO A 269 -1.31 -13.85 5.80
N GLY A 270 -0.45 -13.00 6.39
CA GLY A 270 -0.54 -12.66 7.82
C GLY A 270 0.42 -13.38 8.75
N ALA A 271 1.27 -14.27 8.22
CA ALA A 271 2.39 -14.88 8.94
C ALA A 271 3.73 -14.28 8.51
N PRO A 272 4.78 -14.31 9.36
CA PRO A 272 6.14 -13.95 8.97
C PRO A 272 6.63 -14.66 7.70
N SER A 273 6.27 -15.95 7.53
CA SER A 273 6.59 -16.72 6.32
C SER A 273 5.95 -16.15 5.06
N ALA A 274 4.77 -15.54 5.17
CA ALA A 274 4.09 -14.91 4.05
C ALA A 274 4.86 -13.69 3.53
N ASP A 275 5.43 -12.87 4.43
CA ASP A 275 6.27 -11.74 4.03
C ASP A 275 7.54 -12.21 3.28
N LEU A 276 8.12 -13.33 3.72
CA LEU A 276 9.30 -13.92 3.07
C LEU A 276 8.94 -14.52 1.70
N TYR A 277 7.77 -15.14 1.57
CA TYR A 277 7.27 -15.59 0.28
C TYR A 277 7.04 -14.41 -0.66
N SER A 278 6.42 -13.34 -0.18
CA SER A 278 6.18 -12.13 -0.98
C SER A 278 7.49 -11.43 -1.40
N LEU A 279 8.56 -11.56 -0.61
CA LEU A 279 9.89 -11.08 -0.98
C LEU A 279 10.53 -11.92 -2.11
N GLY A 280 10.16 -13.21 -2.22
CA GLY A 280 10.67 -14.16 -3.22
C GLY A 280 9.99 -14.11 -4.59
#